data_AF-A0A4U9D1W4-F1
#
_entry.id   AF-A0A4U9D1W4-F1
#
_cell.length_a   1.000
_cell.length_b   1.000
_cell.length_c   1.000
_cell.angle_alpha   90.00
_cell.angle_beta   90.00
_cell.angle_gamma   90.00
#
_symmetry.space_group_name_H-M   'P 1'
#
loop_
_entity.id
_entity.type
_entity.pdbx_description
1 polymer ?
#
loop_
_entity_poly.entity_id
_entity_poly.type
_entity_poly.pdbx_seq_one_letter_code
_entity_poly.pdbx_strand_id
1 'polypeptide(L)' 'MLVTKPKNYDQVPANKPIVDAIKAKKQDPSGAFVWTTYAAIQSLQAA' A
#
# COMPACT_ATOMS: atom_id res chain seq x y z
N MET A 1 13.32 -6.20 19.20
CA MET A 1 13.85 -5.37 18.09
C MET A 1 12.79 -4.35 17.70
N LEU A 2 13.02 -3.07 18.00
CA LEU A 2 12.22 -1.95 17.49
C LEU A 2 12.56 -1.73 16.02
N VAL A 3 12.06 -2.62 15.17
CA VAL A 3 11.98 -2.31 13.74
C VAL A 3 10.94 -1.21 13.62
N THR A 4 11.32 -0.03 13.15
CA THR A 4 10.39 1.00 12.66
C THR A 4 9.70 0.45 11.42
N LYS A 5 8.88 -0.59 11.59
CA LYS A 5 8.01 -1.11 10.54
C LYS A 5 7.12 0.06 10.13
N PRO A 6 7.18 0.49 8.86
CA PRO A 6 6.22 1.43 8.33
C PRO A 6 4.82 0.93 8.70
N LYS A 7 3.93 1.85 9.04
CA LYS A 7 2.54 1.58 9.39
C LYS A 7 1.99 0.53 8.42
N ASN A 8 1.33 -0.51 8.93
CA ASN A 8 0.72 -1.55 8.10
C ASN A 8 -0.41 -0.93 7.25
N TYR A 9 -0.04 -0.39 6.09
CA TYR A 9 -0.94 0.29 5.16
C TYR A 9 -1.95 -0.69 4.56
N ASP A 10 -1.65 -2.00 4.59
CA ASP A 10 -2.55 -3.09 4.21
C ASP A 10 -3.73 -3.27 5.19
N GLN A 11 -3.56 -2.85 6.45
CA GLN A 11 -4.61 -2.95 7.47
C GLN A 11 -5.48 -1.68 7.56
N VAL A 12 -5.20 -0.67 6.73
CA VAL A 12 -5.99 0.55 6.70
C VAL A 12 -7.32 0.27 5.99
N PRO A 13 -8.48 0.51 6.61
CA PRO A 13 -9.78 0.22 6.01
C PRO A 13 -10.00 0.91 4.65
N ALA A 14 -9.49 2.13 4.51
CA ALA A 14 -9.53 2.90 3.26
C ALA A 14 -8.75 2.24 2.11
N ASN A 15 -7.74 1.43 2.43
CA ASN A 15 -6.87 0.77 1.47
C ASN A 15 -7.35 -0.64 1.11
N LYS A 16 -8.40 -1.15 1.77
CA LYS A 16 -8.97 -2.47 1.49
C LYS A 16 -9.28 -2.73 0.00
N PRO A 17 -9.83 -1.78 -0.77
CA PRO A 17 -10.06 -1.97 -2.20
C PRO A 17 -8.75 -2.18 -2.98
N ILE A 18 -7.67 -1.51 -2.58
CA ILE A 18 -6.35 -1.61 -3.20
C ILE A 18 -5.72 -2.96 -2.85
N VAL A 19 -5.81 -3.38 -1.57
CA VAL A 19 -5.36 -4.70 -1.10
C VAL A 19 -6.05 -5.83 -1.87
N ASP A 20 -7.38 -5.75 -2.01
CA ASP A 20 -8.16 -6.77 -2.72
C ASP A 20 -7.80 -6.81 -4.22
N ALA A 21 -7.56 -5.65 -4.85
CA ALA A 21 -7.12 -5.58 -6.25
C ALA A 21 -5.71 -6.16 -6.46
N ILE A 22 -4.78 -5.93 -5.53
CA ILE A 22 -3.41 -6.50 -5.57
C ILE A 22 -3.45 -8.02 -5.34
N LYS A 23 -4.25 -8.48 -4.38
CA LYS A 23 -4.47 -9.92 -4.13
C LYS A 23 -5.12 -10.63 -5.31
N ALA A 24 -6.08 -9.99 -5.97
CA ALA A 24 -6.70 -10.51 -7.18
C ALA A 24 -5.68 -10.71 -8.32
N LYS A 25 -4.63 -9.90 -8.36
CA LYS A 25 -3.48 -10.04 -9.28
C LYS A 25 -2.41 -11.02 -8.80
N LYS A 26 -2.66 -11.78 -7.72
CA LYS A 26 -1.69 -12.69 -7.08
C LYS A 26 -0.39 -12.00 -6.63
N GLN A 27 -0.46 -10.71 -6.29
CA GLN A 27 0.66 -9.94 -5.79
C GLN A 27 0.55 -9.76 -4.27
N ASP A 28 1.67 -9.46 -3.61
CA ASP A 28 1.73 -9.25 -2.17
C ASP A 28 1.55 -7.76 -1.81
N PRO A 29 0.42 -7.37 -1.17
CA PRO A 29 0.17 -6.00 -0.75
C PRO A 29 0.88 -5.61 0.56
N SER A 30 1.61 -6.52 1.22
CA SER A 30 2.30 -6.22 2.48
C SER A 30 3.60 -5.41 2.31
N GLY A 31 4.10 -5.29 1.07
CA GLY A 31 5.32 -4.55 0.78
C GLY A 31 5.16 -3.04 0.96
N ALA A 32 5.98 -2.42 1.81
CA ALA A 32 5.96 -0.97 2.04
C ALA A 32 6.13 -0.15 0.73
N PHE A 33 6.89 -0.68 -0.24
CA PHE A 33 7.09 -0.04 -1.55
C PHE A 33 5.81 0.05 -2.39
N VAL A 34 4.89 -0.92 -2.26
CA VAL A 34 3.62 -0.90 -2.97
C VAL A 34 2.80 0.34 -2.57
N TRP A 35 2.81 0.66 -1.28
CA TRP A 35 2.12 1.81 -0.72
C TRP A 35 2.78 3.13 -1.05
N THR A 36 4.11 3.21 -0.97
CA THR A 36 4.83 4.45 -1.32
C THR A 36 4.74 4.76 -2.81
N THR A 37 4.82 3.76 -3.69
CA THR A 37 4.61 3.94 -5.14
C THR A 37 3.18 4.37 -5.45
N TYR A 38 2.18 3.75 -4.79
CA TYR A 38 0.79 4.17 -4.97
C TYR A 38 0.58 5.62 -4.53
N ALA A 39 1.11 6.01 -3.37
CA ALA A 39 1.04 7.39 -2.89
C ALA A 39 1.79 8.37 -3.81
N ALA A 40 2.94 7.98 -4.36
CA ALA A 40 3.68 8.82 -5.30
C ALA A 40 2.89 9.08 -6.59
N ILE A 41 2.24 8.05 -7.15
CA ILE A 41 1.38 8.20 -8.33
C ILE A 41 0.15 9.05 -7.99
N GLN A 42 -0.45 8.86 -6.82
CA GLN A 42 -1.57 9.69 -6.38
C GLN A 42 -1.17 11.16 -6.23
N SER A 43 0.01 11.45 -5.66
CA SER A 43 0.56 12.81 -5.58
C SER A 43 0.87 13.39 -6.95
N LEU A 44 1.35 12.57 -7.89
CA LEU A 44 1.60 12.99 -9.27
C LEU A 44 0.29 13.29 -10.02
N GLN A 45 -0.76 12.50 -9.79
CA GLN A 45 -2.08 12.72 -10.38
C GLN A 45 -2.80 13.94 -9.79
N ALA A 46 -2.54 14.25 -8.51
CA ALA A 46 -3.12 15.40 -7.84
C ALA A 46 -2.43 16.73 -8.18
N ALA A 47 -1.27 16.68 -8.86
CA ALA A 47 -0.55 17.84 -9.39
C ALA A 47 -1.08 18.22 -10.77
#